data_AF-A0LHP0-F1
#
_entry.id   AF-A0LHP0-F1
#
_cell.length_a   1.000
_cell.length_b   1.000
_cell.length_c   1.000
_cell.angle_alpha   90.00
_cell.angle_beta   90.00
_cell.angle_gamma   90.00
#
_symmetry.space_group_name_H-M   'P 1'
#
loop_
_entity.id
_entity.type
_entity.pdbx_description
1 polymer ?
#
loop_
_entity_poly.entity_id
_entity_poly.type
_entity_poly.pdbx_seq_one_letter_code
_entity_poly.pdbx_strand_id
1 'polypeptide(L)'
;MKPKSLIVLSAILLLLEAGALPAQNKPSRTPHVPPSDMTPCTEVDTKGISVPPDFTIGYHSGPSHANWPGRRVHVTVDASGVVKYFVGSASGTKGKPPEIPLKQRKISKDQVKRIYAQVIACGFFELNRGYSNPRIRDGGYRTLSVTADAKTHNVGVHHFHVHRFSSIVDTLGKATGLQLY
;
A
#
# COMPACT_ATOMS: atom_id res chain seq x y z
N MET A 1 -67.45 44.02 0.50
CA MET A 1 -68.22 43.72 -0.74
C MET A 1 -67.27 43.79 -1.94
N LYS A 2 -67.71 43.39 -3.14
CA LYS A 2 -66.86 43.16 -4.35
C LYS A 2 -65.99 44.36 -4.76
N PRO A 3 -64.80 44.09 -5.32
CA PRO A 3 -64.54 44.33 -6.75
C PRO A 3 -64.56 42.98 -7.51
N LYS A 4 -65.28 42.78 -8.62
CA LYS A 4 -65.29 43.47 -9.92
C LYS A 4 -63.96 43.31 -10.68
N SER A 5 -63.87 42.23 -11.44
CA SER A 5 -62.85 42.00 -12.49
C SER A 5 -63.05 42.94 -13.68
N LEU A 6 -61.98 43.22 -14.43
CA LEU A 6 -62.06 43.65 -15.83
C LEU A 6 -60.85 43.12 -16.64
N ILE A 7 -61.05 43.01 -17.96
CA ILE A 7 -60.22 42.32 -18.97
C ILE A 7 -60.39 43.17 -20.27
N VAL A 8 -59.43 43.35 -21.20
CA VAL A 8 -58.15 42.67 -21.46
C VAL A 8 -56.95 43.63 -21.18
N LEU A 9 -55.86 43.85 -21.95
CA LEU A 9 -55.43 43.45 -23.30
C LEU A 9 -53.89 43.28 -23.39
N SER A 10 -53.44 42.59 -24.45
CA SER A 10 -52.07 42.15 -24.69
C SER A 10 -51.04 43.27 -24.88
N ALA A 11 -49.81 43.00 -24.43
CA ALA A 11 -48.59 43.43 -25.12
C ALA A 11 -47.54 42.31 -25.03
N ILE A 12 -47.22 41.67 -26.16
CA ILE A 12 -46.10 40.72 -26.25
C ILE A 12 -44.85 41.53 -26.58
N LEU A 13 -43.80 41.41 -25.77
CA LEU A 13 -42.46 41.89 -26.14
C LEU A 13 -41.44 40.77 -25.92
N LEU A 14 -41.11 40.07 -27.00
CA LEU A 14 -39.98 39.16 -27.06
C LEU A 14 -38.69 39.98 -27.15
N LEU A 15 -37.90 39.98 -26.09
CA LEU A 15 -36.48 40.35 -26.16
C LEU A 15 -35.63 39.16 -25.71
N LEU A 16 -34.91 38.59 -26.67
CA LEU A 16 -34.16 37.35 -26.57
C LEU A 16 -32.71 37.65 -26.19
N GLU A 17 -32.45 38.05 -24.94
CA GLU A 17 -31.08 38.20 -24.46
C GLU A 17 -30.46 36.84 -24.11
N ALA A 18 -29.67 36.32 -25.04
CA ALA A 18 -28.82 35.13 -24.84
C ALA A 18 -27.61 35.45 -23.95
N GLY A 19 -27.86 35.96 -22.73
CA GLY A 19 -26.84 36.17 -21.71
C GLY A 19 -26.28 34.81 -21.24
N ALA A 20 -25.04 34.51 -21.62
CA ALA A 20 -24.41 33.24 -21.28
C ALA A 20 -24.35 33.04 -19.76
N LEU A 21 -24.85 31.90 -19.28
CA LEU A 21 -24.63 31.47 -17.89
C LEU A 21 -23.13 31.51 -17.60
N PRO A 22 -22.68 32.16 -16.49
CA PRO A 22 -21.27 32.13 -16.13
C PRO A 22 -20.86 30.67 -15.95
N ALA A 23 -19.84 30.25 -16.70
CA ALA A 23 -19.42 28.85 -16.73
C ALA A 23 -19.13 28.38 -15.31
N GLN A 24 -19.98 27.49 -14.78
CA GLN A 24 -19.83 27.00 -13.41
C GLN A 24 -18.42 26.42 -13.28
N ASN A 25 -17.63 27.01 -12.38
CA ASN A 25 -16.21 26.76 -12.27
C ASN A 25 -16.02 25.36 -11.67
N LYS A 26 -16.10 24.35 -12.55
CA LYS A 26 -16.24 22.93 -12.23
C LYS A 26 -15.06 22.53 -11.34
N PRO A 27 -15.27 22.28 -10.04
CA PRO A 27 -14.16 22.08 -9.12
C PRO A 27 -13.32 20.91 -9.63
N SER A 28 -12.01 21.14 -9.79
CA SER A 28 -11.13 20.18 -10.45
C SER A 28 -11.17 18.85 -9.70
N ARG A 29 -11.91 17.87 -10.24
CA ARG A 29 -12.01 16.50 -9.73
C ARG A 29 -10.72 15.69 -9.98
N THR A 30 -9.56 16.34 -9.98
CA THR A 30 -8.26 15.72 -9.76
C THR A 30 -8.23 15.20 -8.32
N PRO A 31 -8.40 13.89 -8.06
CA PRO A 31 -8.51 13.40 -6.68
C PRO A 31 -7.18 13.66 -5.97
N HIS A 32 -7.19 14.29 -4.79
CA HIS A 32 -5.96 14.59 -4.06
C HIS A 32 -5.22 13.29 -3.78
N VAL A 33 -4.06 13.11 -4.40
CA VAL A 33 -3.18 11.98 -4.12
C VAL A 33 -2.31 12.41 -2.94
N PRO A 34 -2.39 11.75 -1.78
CA PRO A 34 -1.50 12.07 -0.68
C PRO A 34 -0.05 11.86 -1.14
N PRO A 35 0.90 12.74 -0.77
CA PRO A 35 2.30 12.55 -1.10
C PRO A 35 2.82 11.27 -0.44
N SER A 36 3.82 10.64 -1.05
CA SER A 36 4.54 9.48 -0.49
C SER A 36 4.97 9.74 0.95
N ASP A 37 4.85 8.74 1.82
CA ASP A 37 5.41 8.84 3.19
C ASP A 37 6.94 8.74 3.06
N MET A 38 7.60 9.91 3.15
CA MET A 38 9.06 10.04 3.09
C MET A 38 9.70 10.16 4.49
N THR A 39 8.95 9.87 5.56
CA THR A 39 9.47 9.91 6.94
C THR A 39 10.66 8.94 7.05
N PRO A 40 11.83 9.35 7.56
CA PRO A 40 12.94 8.44 7.79
C PRO A 40 12.62 7.45 8.91
N CYS A 41 13.37 6.35 8.96
CA CYS A 41 13.43 5.52 10.17
C CYS A 41 14.38 6.16 11.19
N THR A 42 14.09 6.01 12.49
CA THR A 42 14.96 6.50 13.57
C THR A 42 16.23 5.64 13.71
N GLU A 43 17.25 6.18 14.38
CA GLU A 43 18.39 5.36 14.80
C GLU A 43 18.02 4.52 16.03
N VAL A 44 18.45 3.26 16.06
CA VAL A 44 18.23 2.34 17.19
C VAL A 44 19.47 1.47 17.39
N ASP A 45 20.04 1.46 18.60
CA ASP A 45 21.20 0.60 18.89
C ASP A 45 20.82 -0.88 18.92
N THR A 46 21.26 -1.60 17.89
CA THR A 46 21.09 -3.05 17.75
C THR A 46 21.70 -3.88 18.88
N LYS A 47 22.57 -3.33 19.76
CA LYS A 47 23.13 -4.07 20.90
C LYS A 47 22.08 -4.38 21.96
N GLY A 48 21.34 -3.36 22.42
CA GLY A 48 20.39 -3.49 23.53
C GLY A 48 19.06 -4.20 23.21
N ILE A 49 18.72 -4.33 21.93
CA ILE A 49 17.45 -4.95 21.49
C ILE A 49 17.41 -6.44 21.86
N SER A 50 16.31 -6.89 22.47
CA SER A 50 15.92 -8.31 22.50
C SER A 50 14.86 -8.56 21.42
N VAL A 51 14.86 -9.74 20.80
CA VAL A 51 13.81 -10.14 19.85
C VAL A 51 12.74 -10.92 20.62
N PRO A 52 11.46 -10.50 20.59
CA PRO A 52 10.37 -11.22 21.26
C PRO A 52 10.25 -12.68 20.77
N PRO A 53 9.89 -13.64 21.63
CA PRO A 53 9.80 -15.05 21.27
C PRO A 53 8.66 -15.35 20.29
N ASP A 54 7.65 -14.48 20.23
CA ASP A 54 6.54 -14.50 19.27
C ASP A 54 6.85 -13.74 17.96
N PHE A 55 8.04 -13.15 17.83
CA PHE A 55 8.38 -12.34 16.67
C PHE A 55 8.22 -13.12 15.36
N THR A 56 7.36 -12.61 14.50
CA THR A 56 7.22 -13.07 13.12
C THR A 56 7.06 -11.89 12.18
N ILE A 57 7.66 -11.99 11.00
CA ILE A 57 7.51 -11.01 9.92
C ILE A 57 7.18 -11.74 8.63
N GLY A 58 6.08 -11.32 8.00
CA GLY A 58 5.56 -11.87 6.75
C GLY A 58 5.51 -10.83 5.66
N TYR A 59 6.23 -11.05 4.56
CA TYR A 59 6.17 -10.24 3.36
C TYR A 59 5.46 -10.97 2.23
N HIS A 60 4.63 -10.25 1.47
CA HIS A 60 3.99 -10.76 0.28
C HIS A 60 3.86 -9.65 -0.78
N SER A 61 4.22 -9.92 -2.03
CA SER A 61 3.94 -9.03 -3.16
C SER A 61 3.55 -9.79 -4.43
N GLY A 62 2.83 -9.10 -5.32
CA GLY A 62 2.36 -9.63 -6.61
C GLY A 62 1.62 -8.58 -7.44
N PRO A 63 1.15 -8.93 -8.66
CA PRO A 63 0.34 -8.03 -9.48
C PRO A 63 -1.03 -7.77 -8.84
N SER A 64 -1.57 -6.55 -8.97
CA SER A 64 -2.84 -6.14 -8.34
C SER A 64 -4.06 -6.92 -8.82
N HIS A 65 -3.97 -7.61 -9.96
CA HIS A 65 -5.00 -8.50 -10.48
C HIS A 65 -4.46 -9.92 -10.70
N ALA A 66 -5.27 -10.92 -10.34
CA ALA A 66 -4.83 -12.32 -10.27
C ALA A 66 -4.48 -12.96 -11.62
N ASN A 67 -4.99 -12.38 -12.72
CA ASN A 67 -4.84 -12.79 -14.11
C ASN A 67 -3.73 -12.04 -14.87
N TRP A 68 -3.06 -11.08 -14.23
CA TRP A 68 -1.95 -10.34 -14.86
C TRP A 68 -0.63 -11.11 -14.76
N PRO A 69 0.25 -11.02 -15.77
CA PRO A 69 1.59 -11.59 -15.67
C PRO A 69 2.38 -10.86 -14.58
N GLY A 70 3.13 -11.62 -13.79
CA GLY A 70 3.94 -11.06 -12.71
C GLY A 70 4.51 -12.13 -11.79
N ARG A 71 5.55 -11.76 -11.06
CA ARG A 71 6.15 -12.58 -10.00
C ARG A 71 5.34 -12.40 -8.72
N ARG A 72 4.93 -13.50 -8.09
CA ARG A 72 4.45 -13.51 -6.70
C ARG A 72 5.61 -13.90 -5.79
N VAL A 73 5.80 -13.17 -4.70
CA VAL A 73 6.83 -13.44 -3.69
C VAL A 73 6.15 -13.51 -2.34
N HIS A 74 6.36 -14.60 -1.61
CA HIS A 74 5.94 -14.74 -0.21
C HIS A 74 7.17 -15.11 0.62
N VAL A 75 7.36 -14.46 1.77
CA VAL A 75 8.43 -14.74 2.72
C VAL A 75 7.87 -14.64 4.12
N THR A 76 8.13 -15.61 4.98
CA THR A 76 7.98 -15.45 6.44
C THR A 76 9.28 -15.76 7.14
N VAL A 77 9.55 -15.04 8.22
CA VAL A 77 10.69 -15.23 9.13
C VAL A 77 10.16 -15.22 10.56
N ASP A 78 10.62 -16.16 11.39
CA ASP A 78 10.29 -16.22 12.82
C ASP A 78 11.49 -15.90 13.73
N ALA A 79 11.22 -15.73 15.02
CA ALA A 79 12.20 -15.47 16.08
C ALA A 79 13.33 -16.53 16.17
N SER A 80 13.09 -17.76 15.69
CA SER A 80 14.10 -18.83 15.65
C SER A 80 15.08 -18.69 14.47
N GLY A 81 14.78 -17.78 13.52
CA GLY A 81 15.52 -17.57 12.28
C GLY A 81 15.12 -18.51 11.16
N VAL A 82 13.99 -19.24 11.26
CA VAL A 82 13.50 -20.05 10.14
C VAL A 82 12.84 -19.14 9.12
N VAL A 83 13.32 -19.22 7.87
CA VAL A 83 12.79 -18.48 6.71
C VAL A 83 12.05 -19.47 5.83
N LYS A 84 10.75 -19.26 5.62
CA LYS A 84 9.93 -19.98 4.63
C LYS A 84 9.64 -19.03 3.48
N TYR A 85 9.91 -19.43 2.24
CA TYR A 85 9.67 -18.57 1.08
C TYR A 85 9.17 -19.32 -0.15
N PHE A 86 8.32 -18.65 -0.92
CA PHE A 86 7.78 -19.11 -2.19
C PHE A 86 7.95 -18.00 -3.24
N VAL A 87 8.31 -18.39 -4.46
CA VAL A 87 8.39 -17.48 -5.61
C VAL A 87 7.70 -18.17 -6.79
N GLY A 88 6.57 -17.62 -7.22
CA GLY A 88 5.77 -18.19 -8.29
C GLY A 88 5.41 -17.19 -9.36
N SER A 89 4.81 -17.67 -10.44
CA SER A 89 4.09 -16.83 -11.40
C SER A 89 2.69 -16.52 -10.88
N ALA A 90 2.17 -15.33 -11.18
CA ALA A 90 0.74 -15.13 -11.26
C ALA A 90 0.14 -15.96 -12.42
N SER A 91 -1.17 -16.23 -12.36
CA SER A 91 -1.83 -17.12 -13.32
C SER A 91 -2.22 -16.36 -14.58
N GLY A 92 -2.08 -16.97 -15.76
CA GLY A 92 -2.64 -16.45 -17.02
C GLY A 92 -1.83 -16.74 -18.28
N THR A 93 -0.50 -16.79 -18.21
CA THR A 93 0.38 -16.85 -19.40
C THR A 93 0.94 -18.24 -19.69
N LYS A 94 0.93 -18.62 -20.99
CA LYS A 94 1.80 -19.67 -21.53
C LYS A 94 3.27 -19.23 -21.37
N GLY A 95 4.17 -20.18 -21.11
CA GLY A 95 5.59 -19.87 -20.85
C GLY A 95 5.85 -19.34 -19.43
N LYS A 96 5.20 -19.91 -18.40
CA LYS A 96 5.44 -19.59 -16.99
C LYS A 96 6.95 -19.63 -16.65
N PRO A 97 7.50 -18.63 -15.94
CA PRO A 97 8.72 -18.82 -15.15
C PRO A 97 8.53 -19.99 -14.17
N PRO A 98 9.57 -20.80 -13.89
CA PRO A 98 9.44 -21.95 -13.01
C PRO A 98 8.99 -21.52 -11.61
N GLU A 99 7.92 -22.14 -11.12
CA GLU A 99 7.44 -21.95 -9.76
C GLU A 99 8.46 -22.58 -8.80
N ILE A 100 9.11 -21.75 -7.99
CA ILE A 100 10.03 -22.23 -6.96
C ILE A 100 9.17 -22.76 -5.81
N PRO A 101 9.20 -24.07 -5.52
CA PRO A 101 8.38 -24.65 -4.44
C PRO A 101 8.74 -24.01 -3.10
N LEU A 102 7.85 -24.15 -2.11
CA LEU A 102 8.05 -23.61 -0.76
C LEU A 102 9.39 -24.10 -0.19
N LYS A 103 10.38 -23.21 -0.13
CA LYS A 103 11.72 -23.50 0.38
C LYS A 103 11.85 -22.99 1.81
N GLN A 104 12.47 -23.80 2.64
CA GLN A 104 12.84 -23.42 4.01
C GLN A 104 14.37 -23.30 4.11
N ARG A 105 14.85 -22.30 4.86
CA ARG A 105 16.24 -22.18 5.30
C ARG A 105 16.30 -21.55 6.69
N LYS A 106 17.50 -21.45 7.26
CA LYS A 106 17.74 -20.74 8.52
C LYS A 106 18.68 -19.55 8.29
N ILE A 107 18.43 -18.45 9.00
CA ILE A 107 19.33 -17.29 9.11
C ILE A 107 19.84 -17.17 10.55
N SER A 108 20.92 -16.42 10.75
CA SER A 108 21.49 -16.19 12.08
C SER A 108 20.55 -15.37 12.97
N LYS A 109 20.70 -15.50 14.29
CA LYS A 109 20.00 -14.64 15.26
C LYS A 109 20.29 -13.15 15.03
N ASP A 110 21.50 -12.79 14.59
CA ASP A 110 21.85 -11.41 14.28
C ASP A 110 21.12 -10.87 13.04
N GLN A 111 20.83 -11.71 12.04
CA GLN A 111 20.00 -11.32 10.91
C GLN A 111 18.54 -11.09 11.36
N VAL A 112 17.98 -11.95 12.22
CA VAL A 112 16.65 -11.72 12.84
C VAL A 112 16.65 -10.42 13.65
N LYS A 113 17.69 -10.20 14.48
CA LYS A 113 17.86 -9.01 15.31
C LYS A 113 17.89 -7.73 14.48
N ARG A 114 18.59 -7.73 13.33
CA ARG A 114 18.62 -6.60 12.39
C ARG A 114 17.27 -6.33 11.74
N ILE A 115 16.49 -7.36 11.39
CA ILE A 115 15.14 -7.19 10.86
C ILE A 115 14.22 -6.57 11.93
N TYR A 116 14.24 -7.09 13.17
CA TYR A 116 13.43 -6.55 14.27
C TYR A 116 13.85 -5.14 14.66
N ALA A 117 15.15 -4.83 14.66
CA ALA A 117 15.66 -3.48 14.83
C ALA A 117 15.10 -2.51 13.79
N GLN A 118 15.02 -2.93 12.52
CA GLN A 118 14.43 -2.12 11.45
C GLN A 118 12.93 -1.90 11.64
N VAL A 119 12.19 -2.89 12.15
CA VAL A 119 10.76 -2.78 12.49
C VAL A 119 10.53 -1.71 13.57
N ILE A 120 11.37 -1.67 14.61
CA ILE A 120 11.34 -0.65 15.66
C ILE A 120 11.72 0.72 15.08
N ALA A 121 12.89 0.81 14.42
CA ALA A 121 13.41 2.04 13.81
C ALA A 121 12.41 2.71 12.86
N CYS A 122 11.71 1.92 12.05
CA CYS A 122 10.74 2.41 11.09
C CYS A 122 9.32 2.56 11.68
N GLY A 123 9.15 2.47 13.01
CA GLY A 123 7.88 2.70 13.69
C GLY A 123 6.73 1.85 13.14
N PHE A 124 6.97 0.57 12.80
CA PHE A 124 6.06 -0.19 11.93
C PHE A 124 4.61 -0.23 12.44
N PHE A 125 4.42 -0.36 13.76
CA PHE A 125 3.10 -0.42 14.41
C PHE A 125 2.32 0.92 14.39
N GLU A 126 2.99 2.03 14.03
CA GLU A 126 2.40 3.36 13.87
C GLU A 126 1.97 3.65 12.41
N LEU A 127 2.39 2.80 11.45
CA LEU A 127 2.03 2.95 10.04
C LEU A 127 0.53 2.71 9.81
N ASN A 128 -0.05 3.44 8.86
CA ASN A 128 -1.42 3.19 8.42
C ASN A 128 -1.53 1.77 7.84
N ARG A 129 -2.65 1.09 8.09
CA ARG A 129 -2.88 -0.28 7.58
C ARG A 129 -2.93 -0.39 6.06
N GLY A 130 -3.16 0.72 5.36
CA GLY A 130 -3.26 0.76 3.90
C GLY A 130 -2.79 2.09 3.33
N TYR A 131 -1.94 2.02 2.30
CA TYR A 131 -1.51 3.13 1.47
C TYR A 131 -1.83 2.80 0.01
N SER A 132 -2.52 3.68 -0.70
CA SER A 132 -2.94 3.44 -2.08
C SER A 132 -2.97 4.73 -2.89
N ASN A 133 -2.49 4.68 -4.14
CA ASN A 133 -2.70 5.74 -5.12
C ASN A 133 -3.87 5.37 -6.07
N PRO A 134 -5.10 5.84 -5.84
CA PRO A 134 -6.26 5.44 -6.64
C PRO A 134 -6.24 5.95 -8.09
N ARG A 135 -5.29 6.82 -8.47
CA ARG A 135 -5.08 7.20 -9.88
C ARG A 135 -4.31 6.15 -10.67
N ILE A 136 -3.55 5.26 -10.01
CA ILE A 136 -2.80 4.19 -10.65
C ILE A 136 -3.59 2.90 -10.49
N ARG A 137 -4.05 2.34 -11.60
CA ARG A 137 -4.76 1.05 -11.64
C ARG A 137 -3.83 -0.13 -11.91
N ASP A 138 -2.69 0.13 -12.55
CA ASP A 138 -1.84 -0.90 -13.14
C ASP A 138 -0.52 -1.08 -12.36
N GLY A 139 -0.05 -2.33 -12.27
CA GLY A 139 1.12 -2.71 -11.48
C GLY A 139 0.81 -3.73 -10.37
N GLY A 140 1.39 -3.53 -9.19
CA GLY A 140 1.37 -4.51 -8.10
C GLY A 140 1.10 -3.96 -6.70
N TYR A 141 0.82 -4.89 -5.79
CA TYR A 141 0.62 -4.68 -4.37
C TYR A 141 1.73 -5.32 -3.55
N ARG A 142 1.93 -4.79 -2.33
CA ARG A 142 2.90 -5.28 -1.36
C ARG A 142 2.25 -5.23 0.02
N THR A 143 2.36 -6.28 0.80
CA THR A 143 1.89 -6.32 2.20
C THR A 143 3.01 -6.78 3.11
N LEU A 144 3.18 -6.09 4.23
CA LEU A 144 4.02 -6.52 5.33
C LEU A 144 3.15 -6.77 6.56
N SER A 145 3.38 -7.89 7.21
CA SER A 145 2.74 -8.31 8.46
C SER A 145 3.84 -8.49 9.50
N VAL A 146 3.63 -7.99 10.72
CA VAL A 146 4.55 -8.21 11.85
C VAL A 146 3.74 -8.59 13.07
N THR A 147 4.15 -9.65 13.76
CA THR A 147 3.77 -9.92 15.15
C THR A 147 4.99 -9.73 16.04
N ALA A 148 4.81 -9.04 17.17
CA ALA A 148 5.78 -8.93 18.25
C ALA A 148 5.05 -8.50 19.54
N ASP A 149 5.49 -8.98 20.70
CA ASP A 149 4.96 -8.59 22.01
C ASP A 149 3.41 -8.73 22.08
N ALA A 150 2.91 -9.86 21.56
CA ALA A 150 1.49 -10.22 21.40
C ALA A 150 0.65 -9.27 20.53
N LYS A 151 1.27 -8.37 19.77
CA LYS A 151 0.60 -7.45 18.82
C LYS A 151 0.90 -7.84 17.40
N THR A 152 -0.13 -8.06 16.57
CA THR A 152 0.00 -8.21 15.12
C THR A 152 -0.49 -6.95 14.39
N HIS A 153 0.32 -6.42 13.48
CA HIS A 153 -0.06 -5.31 12.59
C HIS A 153 0.21 -5.66 11.13
N ASN A 154 -0.59 -5.08 10.23
CA ASN A 154 -0.58 -5.39 8.81
C ASN A 154 -0.65 -4.08 8.00
N VAL A 155 0.29 -3.89 7.08
CA VAL A 155 0.40 -2.71 6.23
C VAL A 155 0.38 -3.15 4.77
N GLY A 156 -0.63 -2.70 4.01
CA GLY A 156 -0.72 -2.86 2.57
C GLY A 156 -0.29 -1.59 1.82
N VAL A 157 0.43 -1.76 0.71
CA VAL A 157 0.97 -0.68 -0.12
C VAL A 157 0.67 -0.98 -1.60
N HIS A 158 -0.17 -0.14 -2.22
CA HIS A 158 -0.64 -0.29 -3.60
C HIS A 158 -0.24 0.94 -4.42
N HIS A 159 0.68 0.78 -5.37
CA HIS A 159 1.14 1.87 -6.27
C HIS A 159 1.60 3.15 -5.53
N PHE A 160 2.15 2.99 -4.31
CA PHE A 160 2.50 4.06 -3.38
C PHE A 160 3.90 3.82 -2.80
N HIS A 161 4.60 4.88 -2.39
CA HIS A 161 5.89 4.78 -1.69
C HIS A 161 5.72 5.16 -0.22
N VAL A 162 6.26 4.31 0.65
CA VAL A 162 6.31 4.50 2.11
C VAL A 162 7.74 4.12 2.51
N HIS A 163 8.58 5.12 2.78
CA HIS A 163 10.00 4.94 3.02
C HIS A 163 10.25 3.95 4.17
N ARG A 164 9.52 4.12 5.29
CA ARG A 164 9.55 3.23 6.46
C ARG A 164 9.22 1.77 6.13
N PHE A 165 8.24 1.52 5.26
CA PHE A 165 7.91 0.18 4.77
C PHE A 165 9.04 -0.38 3.89
N SER A 166 9.50 0.40 2.91
CA SER A 166 10.57 0.01 1.99
C SER A 166 11.86 -0.34 2.73
N SER A 167 12.26 0.45 3.74
CA SER A 167 13.46 0.18 4.56
C SER A 167 13.39 -1.15 5.31
N ILE A 168 12.21 -1.57 5.80
CA ILE A 168 12.03 -2.90 6.43
C ILE A 168 12.12 -4.01 5.37
N VAL A 169 11.47 -3.83 4.20
CA VAL A 169 11.49 -4.81 3.10
C VAL A 169 12.91 -4.99 2.55
N ASP A 170 13.67 -3.91 2.40
CA ASP A 170 15.09 -3.91 2.02
C ASP A 170 15.95 -4.70 3.01
N THR A 171 15.80 -4.43 4.31
CA THR A 171 16.54 -5.14 5.36
C THR A 171 16.12 -6.61 5.43
N LEU A 172 14.85 -6.95 5.23
CA LEU A 172 14.37 -8.33 5.12
C LEU A 172 14.96 -9.04 3.89
N GLY A 173 15.01 -8.38 2.74
CA GLY A 173 15.61 -8.91 1.51
C GLY A 173 17.12 -9.16 1.66
N LYS A 174 17.86 -8.18 2.22
CA LYS A 174 19.29 -8.29 2.53
C LYS A 174 19.57 -9.39 3.57
N ALA A 175 18.81 -9.42 4.67
CA ALA A 175 19.00 -10.38 5.76
C ALA A 175 18.65 -11.81 5.36
N THR A 176 17.65 -12.02 4.49
CA THR A 176 17.32 -13.36 3.97
C THR A 176 18.18 -13.76 2.77
N GLY A 177 18.70 -12.82 2.00
CA GLY A 177 19.23 -13.09 0.65
C GLY A 177 18.09 -13.45 -0.30
N LEU A 178 17.08 -12.58 -0.40
CA LEU A 178 15.98 -12.63 -1.36
C LEU A 178 15.81 -11.26 -2.02
N GLN A 179 15.55 -11.27 -3.34
CA GLN A 179 15.14 -10.06 -4.05
C GLN A 179 13.64 -9.83 -3.82
N LEU A 180 13.33 -8.80 -3.05
CA LEU A 180 11.97 -8.31 -2.77
C LEU A 180 11.76 -7.00 -3.57
N TYR A 181 10.50 -6.69 -3.89
CA TYR A 181 10.08 -5.52 -4.66
C TYR A 181 8.78 -4.98 -4.08
#